data_AF-A0A841LE31-F1
#
_entry.id   AF-A0A841LE31-F1
#
_cell.length_a   1.000
_cell.length_b   1.000
_cell.length_c   1.000
_cell.angle_alpha   90.00
_cell.angle_beta   90.00
_cell.angle_gamma   90.00
#
_symmetry.space_group_name_H-M   'P 1'
#
loop_
_entity.id
_entity.type
_entity.pdbx_description
1 polymer ?
#
loop_
_entity_poly.entity_id
_entity_poly.type
_entity_poly.pdbx_seq_one_letter_code
_entity_poly.pdbx_strand_id
1 'polypeptide(L)'
;MKKMFLTALLSVLMVTAFGQKVYQSGAYYGQSIRQGFVLTGTLIEKYGHKGFMWFKMNVKQEMCIVAVSDVEVFRLAKQGEKLVLIDCFAIESSKWKRKENK
;
A
#
# COMPACT_ATOMS: atom_id res chain seq x y z
N MET A 1 4.87 -33.69 33.93
CA MET A 1 4.35 -33.82 32.55
C MET A 1 3.44 -32.67 32.12
N LYS A 2 2.33 -32.34 32.81
CA LYS A 2 1.43 -31.24 32.40
C LYS A 2 2.13 -29.86 32.22
N LYS A 3 3.08 -29.52 33.09
CA LYS A 3 3.84 -28.26 33.00
C LYS A 3 4.76 -28.17 31.77
N MET A 4 5.38 -29.30 31.37
CA MET A 4 6.26 -29.37 30.19
C MET A 4 5.47 -29.24 28.88
N PHE A 5 4.29 -29.85 28.82
CA PHE A 5 3.38 -29.69 27.68
C PHE A 5 2.90 -28.24 27.55
N LEU A 6 2.56 -27.60 28.67
CA LEU A 6 2.14 -26.20 28.68
C LEU A 6 3.24 -25.26 28.17
N THR A 7 4.50 -25.48 28.59
CA THR A 7 5.62 -24.68 28.10
C THR A 7 5.90 -24.87 26.61
N ALA A 8 5.75 -26.10 26.09
CA ALA A 8 5.91 -26.38 24.66
C ALA A 8 4.77 -25.75 23.83
N LEU A 9 3.55 -25.76 24.35
CA LEU A 9 2.42 -25.09 23.71
C LEU A 9 2.62 -23.57 23.68
N LEU A 10 3.14 -23.00 24.76
CA LEU A 10 3.39 -21.56 24.88
C LEU A 10 4.43 -21.08 23.86
N SER A 11 5.51 -21.85 23.66
CA SER A 11 6.56 -21.52 22.70
C SER A 11 6.06 -21.58 21.25
N VAL A 12 5.21 -22.57 20.91
CA VAL A 12 4.55 -22.63 19.59
C VAL A 12 3.66 -21.41 19.38
N LEU A 13 2.87 -21.03 20.39
CA LEU A 13 1.99 -19.85 20.31
C LEU A 13 2.79 -18.55 20.11
N MET A 14 3.91 -18.35 20.81
CA MET A 14 4.75 -17.17 20.61
C MET A 14 5.28 -17.05 19.19
N VAL A 15 5.76 -18.16 18.60
CA VAL A 15 6.28 -18.15 17.22
C VAL A 15 5.18 -17.83 16.21
N THR A 16 3.99 -18.41 16.39
CA THR A 16 2.85 -18.12 15.50
C THR A 16 2.36 -16.68 15.63
N ALA A 17 2.29 -16.12 16.85
CA ALA A 17 1.89 -14.74 17.08
C ALA A 17 2.90 -13.75 16.47
N PHE A 18 4.20 -14.05 16.58
CA PHE A 18 5.24 -13.27 15.91
C PHE A 18 5.11 -13.33 14.38
N GLY A 19 4.90 -14.52 13.82
CA GLY A 19 4.67 -14.71 12.39
C GLY A 19 3.45 -13.95 11.88
N GLN A 20 2.34 -13.95 12.63
CA GLN A 20 1.15 -13.16 12.29
C GLN A 20 1.40 -11.66 12.34
N LYS A 21 2.14 -11.17 13.35
CA LYS A 21 2.52 -9.76 13.44
C LYS A 21 3.31 -9.31 12.20
N VAL A 22 4.31 -10.09 11.79
CA VAL A 22 5.13 -9.79 10.60
C VAL A 22 4.30 -9.85 9.31
N TYR A 23 3.43 -10.85 9.18
CA TYR A 23 2.55 -10.98 8.03
C TYR A 23 1.55 -9.81 7.92
N GLN A 24 0.95 -9.40 9.03
CA GLN A 24 -0.02 -8.30 9.06
C GLN A 24 0.62 -6.92 8.92
N SER A 25 1.79 -6.70 9.52
CA SER A 25 2.50 -5.42 9.37
C SER A 25 3.12 -5.26 7.99
N GLY A 26 3.29 -6.36 7.24
CA GLY A 26 3.96 -6.36 5.95
C GLY A 26 5.42 -5.90 6.03
N ALA A 27 6.02 -5.88 7.23
CA ALA A 27 7.37 -5.41 7.48
C ALA A 27 8.34 -6.59 7.52
N TYR A 28 8.73 -7.07 6.33
CA TYR A 28 9.65 -8.20 6.19
C TYR A 28 11.09 -7.77 6.46
N TYR A 29 11.86 -8.61 7.14
CA TYR A 29 13.28 -8.38 7.38
C TYR A 29 14.01 -8.26 6.03
N GLY A 30 14.57 -7.09 5.73
CA GLY A 30 15.26 -6.80 4.46
C GLY A 30 14.41 -6.12 3.38
N GLN A 31 13.14 -5.78 3.64
CA GLN A 31 12.40 -4.89 2.73
C GLN A 31 12.99 -3.49 2.81
N SER A 32 13.44 -2.95 1.67
CA SER A 32 13.78 -1.54 1.61
C SER A 32 12.52 -0.72 1.86
N ILE A 33 12.54 0.07 2.93
CA ILE A 33 11.54 1.11 3.14
C ILE A 33 11.71 2.05 1.94
N ARG A 34 10.80 1.95 0.97
CA ARG A 34 10.78 2.93 -0.12
C ARG A 34 10.51 4.26 0.55
N GLN A 35 11.36 5.25 0.28
CA GLN A 35 11.05 6.61 0.71
C GLN A 35 9.87 7.08 -0.14
N GLY A 36 8.77 7.39 0.54
CA GLY A 36 7.64 8.07 -0.09
C GLY A 36 8.09 9.46 -0.56
N PHE A 37 7.43 9.97 -1.59
CA PHE A 37 7.60 11.36 -2.01
C PHE A 37 6.27 12.08 -1.99
N VAL A 38 6.33 13.42 -1.93
CA VAL A 38 5.15 14.27 -1.98
C VAL A 38 4.78 14.52 -3.44
N LEU A 39 3.55 14.21 -3.82
CA LEU A 39 2.99 14.49 -5.13
C LEU A 39 2.03 15.68 -5.02
N THR A 40 2.28 16.74 -5.80
CA THR A 40 1.41 17.92 -5.83
C THR A 40 0.90 18.14 -7.24
N GLY A 41 -0.42 18.26 -7.41
CA GLY A 41 -1.03 18.44 -8.72
C GLY A 41 -2.51 18.78 -8.64
N THR A 42 -3.12 19.06 -9.79
CA THR A 42 -4.55 19.36 -9.88
C THR A 42 -5.33 18.08 -10.14
N LEU A 43 -6.37 17.82 -9.35
CA LEU A 43 -7.25 16.68 -9.57
C LEU A 43 -8.11 16.92 -10.81
N ILE A 44 -7.94 16.07 -11.82
CA ILE A 44 -8.72 16.14 -13.07
C ILE A 44 -9.96 15.27 -12.97
N GLU A 45 -9.86 14.10 -12.35
CA GLU A 45 -10.97 13.14 -12.21
C GLU A 45 -10.68 12.18 -11.07
N LYS A 46 -11.73 11.65 -10.43
CA LYS A 46 -11.63 10.53 -9.48
C LYS A 46 -12.61 9.44 -9.85
N TYR A 47 -12.18 8.19 -9.80
CA TYR A 47 -13.01 7.03 -10.14
C TYR A 47 -12.67 5.84 -9.24
N GLY A 48 -13.63 4.94 -9.06
CA GLY A 48 -13.47 3.75 -8.23
C GLY A 48 -14.16 2.53 -8.84
N HIS A 49 -13.56 1.35 -8.63
CA HIS A 49 -14.08 0.08 -9.14
C HIS A 49 -13.69 -1.05 -8.18
N LYS A 50 -14.66 -1.89 -7.79
CA LYS A 50 -14.44 -3.07 -6.93
C LYS A 50 -13.67 -2.77 -5.63
N GLY A 51 -13.95 -1.63 -4.99
CA GLY A 51 -13.30 -1.22 -3.74
C GLY A 51 -11.93 -0.56 -3.91
N PHE A 52 -11.43 -0.45 -5.14
CA PHE A 52 -10.23 0.31 -5.46
C PHE A 52 -10.60 1.73 -5.91
N MET A 53 -9.74 2.69 -5.58
CA MET A 53 -9.97 4.11 -5.80
C MET A 53 -8.77 4.73 -6.49
N TRP A 54 -9.01 5.60 -7.47
CA TRP A 54 -7.97 6.24 -8.26
C TRP A 54 -8.25 7.72 -8.50
N PHE A 55 -7.18 8.50 -8.48
CA PHE A 55 -7.15 9.87 -8.96
C PHE A 55 -6.42 9.95 -10.30
N LYS A 56 -6.98 10.74 -11.20
CA LYS A 56 -6.30 11.22 -12.40
C LYS A 56 -5.89 12.66 -12.13
N MET A 57 -4.59 12.91 -12.04
CA MET A 57 -4.03 14.22 -11.67
C MET A 57 -3.15 14.78 -12.77
N ASN A 58 -3.14 16.10 -12.91
CA ASN A 58 -2.15 16.82 -13.70
C ASN A 58 -1.04 17.31 -12.75
N VAL A 59 0.16 16.75 -12.93
CA VAL A 59 1.36 17.03 -12.13
C VAL A 59 2.40 17.61 -13.07
N LYS A 60 2.75 18.89 -12.92
CA LYS A 60 3.79 19.55 -13.75
C LYS A 60 3.59 19.36 -15.27
N GLN A 61 2.35 19.43 -15.76
CA GLN A 61 1.95 19.22 -17.16
C GLN A 61 1.92 17.76 -17.62
N GLU A 62 2.19 16.80 -16.75
CA GLU A 62 2.04 15.38 -17.02
C GLU A 62 0.78 14.81 -16.36
N MET A 63 0.12 13.89 -17.06
CA MET A 63 -1.03 13.18 -16.52
C MET A 63 -0.57 11.93 -15.77
N CYS A 64 -0.92 11.86 -14.49
CA CYS A 64 -0.60 10.72 -13.62
C CYS A 64 -1.88 10.06 -13.12
N ILE A 65 -1.84 8.73 -13.00
CA ILE A 65 -2.87 7.94 -12.32
C ILE A 65 -2.32 7.52 -10.97
N VAL A 66 -3.03 7.87 -9.90
CA VAL A 66 -2.63 7.59 -8.52
C VAL A 66 -3.67 6.67 -7.90
N ALA A 67 -3.24 5.50 -7.44
CA ALA A 67 -4.09 4.64 -6.62
C ALA A 67 -4.14 5.19 -5.19
N VAL A 68 -5.34 5.30 -4.64
CA VAL A 68 -5.60 5.87 -3.31
C VAL A 68 -6.18 4.79 -2.42
N SER A 69 -5.56 4.55 -1.26
CA SER A 69 -6.06 3.60 -0.25
C SER A 69 -6.93 4.27 0.81
N ASP A 70 -6.72 5.57 1.05
CA ASP A 70 -7.49 6.34 2.03
C ASP A 70 -8.86 6.77 1.45
N VAL A 71 -9.91 6.19 2.04
CA VAL A 71 -11.31 6.41 1.62
C VAL A 71 -11.77 7.83 1.92
N GLU A 72 -11.34 8.43 3.03
CA GLU A 72 -11.74 9.79 3.42
C GLU A 72 -11.11 10.81 2.47
N VAL A 73 -9.81 10.64 2.16
CA VAL A 73 -9.13 11.48 1.17
C VAL A 73 -9.82 11.37 -0.19
N PHE A 74 -10.16 10.16 -0.63
CA PHE A 74 -10.89 9.95 -1.89
C PHE A 74 -12.26 10.63 -1.89
N ARG A 75 -13.00 10.53 -0.78
CA ARG A 75 -14.35 11.08 -0.64
C ARG A 75 -14.34 12.62 -0.68
N LEU A 76 -13.44 13.24 0.09
CA LEU A 76 -13.40 14.69 0.29
C LEU A 76 -12.82 15.46 -0.90
N ALA A 77 -11.93 14.86 -1.68
CA ALA A 77 -11.27 15.53 -2.80
C ALA A 77 -12.26 15.99 -3.88
N LYS A 78 -12.11 17.24 -4.37
CA LYS A 78 -12.96 17.82 -5.41
C LYS A 78 -12.23 17.97 -6.73
N GLN A 79 -12.94 17.72 -7.83
CA GLN A 79 -12.43 17.92 -9.17
C GLN A 79 -12.03 19.39 -9.39
N GLY A 80 -10.87 19.63 -10.01
CA GLY A 80 -10.29 20.96 -10.21
C GLY A 80 -9.46 21.49 -9.04
N GLU A 81 -9.48 20.82 -7.88
CA GLU A 81 -8.71 21.25 -6.71
C GLU A 81 -7.24 20.83 -6.82
N LYS A 82 -6.35 21.66 -6.26
CA LYS A 82 -4.94 21.32 -6.10
C LYS A 82 -4.78 20.44 -4.87
N LEU A 83 -4.33 19.19 -5.07
CA LEU A 83 -4.08 18.23 -4.00
C LEU A 83 -2.59 18.11 -3.70
N VAL A 84 -2.28 17.85 -2.43
CA VAL A 84 -0.95 17.48 -1.95
C VAL A 84 -1.08 16.09 -1.34
N LEU A 85 -0.55 15.09 -2.02
CA LEU A 85 -0.53 13.70 -1.56
C LEU A 85 0.84 13.40 -0.97
N ILE A 86 0.84 12.84 0.24
CA ILE A 86 2.04 12.46 0.99
C ILE A 86 2.24 10.95 0.84
N ASP A 87 3.48 10.48 1.00
CA ASP A 87 3.83 9.06 0.94
C ASP A 87 3.42 8.36 -0.37
N CYS A 88 3.63 9.05 -1.49
CA CYS A 88 3.41 8.48 -2.82
C CYS A 88 4.58 7.57 -3.23
N PHE A 89 4.26 6.48 -3.93
CA PHE A 89 5.25 5.55 -4.48
C PHE A 89 5.05 5.38 -5.97
N ALA A 90 6.14 5.51 -6.73
CA ALA A 90 6.14 5.20 -8.15
C ALA A 90 6.16 3.68 -8.34
N ILE A 91 5.21 3.16 -9.13
CA ILE A 91 5.21 1.78 -9.58
C ILE A 91 5.76 1.80 -11.01
N GLU A 92 7.05 1.50 -11.17
CA GLU A 92 7.63 1.25 -12.49
C GLU A 92 7.08 -0.08 -13.04
N SER A 93 6.24 -0.01 -14.07
CA SER A 93 5.66 -1.19 -14.74
C SER A 93 6.71 -2.08 -15.41
N SER A 94 7.91 -1.55 -15.68
CA SER A 94 9.02 -2.26 -16.33
C SER A 94 9.53 -3.48 -15.56
N LYS A 95 9.22 -3.60 -14.26
CA LYS A 95 9.61 -4.75 -13.43
C LYS A 95 8.51 -5.80 -13.26
N TRP A 96 7.30 -5.55 -13.77
CA TRP A 96 6.22 -6.53 -13.77
C TRP A 96 6.44 -7.53 -14.90
N LYS A 97 7.44 -8.43 -14.75
CA LYS A 97 7.60 -9.57 -15.65
C LYS A 97 6.36 -10.45 -15.51
N ARG A 98 5.41 -10.30 -16.44
CA ARG A 98 4.35 -11.27 -16.66
C ARG A 98 5.07 -12.60 -16.91
N LYS A 99 4.95 -13.57 -16.00
CA LYS A 99 5.34 -14.95 -16.32
C LYS A 99 4.43 -15.37 -17.46
N GLU A 100 4.96 -15.36 -18.67
CA GLU A 100 4.33 -16.05 -19.80
C GLU A 100 4.45 -17.54 -19.49
N ASN A 101 3.32 -18.17 -19.13
CA ASN A 101 3.23 -19.62 -19.22
C ASN A 101 3.22 -19.96 -20.71
N LYS A 102 4.33 -20.50 -21.21
CA LYS A 102 4.38 -21.25 -22.46
C LYS A 102 3.89 -22.67 -22.22
#